data_AF-A0A173Y7W7-F1
#
_entry.id   AF-A0A173Y7W7-F1
#
_cell.length_a   1.000
_cell.length_b   1.000
_cell.length_c   1.000
_cell.angle_alpha   90.00
_cell.angle_beta   90.00
_cell.angle_gamma   90.00
#
_symmetry.space_group_name_H-M   'P 1'
#
loop_
_entity.id
_entity.type
_entity.pdbx_description
1 polymer ?
#
loop_
_entity_poly.entity_id
_entity_poly.type
_entity_poly.pdbx_seq_one_letter_code
_entity_poly.pdbx_strand_id
1 'polypeptide(L)'
;MADDNQQDGNVQNEPDGTQQPEPDANNTEGQTDGQQEPKAPWEREGQQFDPATAWKLIQNLREENGTLKHRNGELADKNRAYEDAKLTETEKTQRDLDEANQKIARLEADNAWNRALAAHPQLTAEDRELVGEGTPEQIEARAAKLAARYAAQATAQQKPTNPANRAKPTGGMDPTKPSRPSDWMRDAFDNND
;
A
#
# COMPACT_ATOMS: atom_id res chain seq x y z
N MET A 1 -5.50 24.55 -7.02
CA MET A 1 -6.88 24.40 -7.52
C MET A 1 -7.40 23.06 -7.02
N ALA A 2 -8.72 22.86 -6.96
CA ALA A 2 -9.32 21.55 -6.73
C ALA A 2 -9.99 21.10 -8.04
N ASP A 3 -9.87 19.81 -8.35
CA ASP A 3 -10.58 19.16 -9.46
C ASP A 3 -11.53 18.12 -8.87
N ASP A 4 -12.84 18.33 -9.04
CA ASP A 4 -13.87 17.40 -8.59
C ASP A 4 -14.02 16.26 -9.61
N ASN A 5 -13.37 15.13 -9.32
CA ASN A 5 -13.60 13.88 -10.05
C ASN A 5 -14.78 13.11 -9.42
N GLN A 6 -15.96 13.18 -10.05
CA GLN A 6 -17.13 12.37 -9.68
C GLN A 6 -17.89 11.87 -10.90
N GLN A 7 -17.90 10.56 -11.13
CA GLN A 7 -19.06 9.83 -11.69
C GLN A 7 -18.93 8.31 -11.46
N ASP A 8 -19.35 7.86 -10.28
CA ASP A 8 -19.96 6.54 -10.12
C ASP A 8 -21.31 6.51 -10.89
N GLY A 9 -21.85 5.40 -11.39
CA GLY A 9 -21.38 4.00 -11.40
C GLY A 9 -22.59 3.04 -11.33
N ASN A 10 -22.50 1.84 -11.94
CA ASN A 10 -23.51 0.74 -11.91
C ASN A 10 -24.91 1.06 -12.54
N VAL A 11 -25.71 0.18 -13.15
CA VAL A 11 -25.62 -1.15 -13.83
C VAL A 11 -26.81 -1.18 -14.87
N GLN A 12 -27.37 -2.22 -15.54
CA GLN A 12 -27.33 -3.70 -15.45
C GLN A 12 -27.88 -4.37 -16.75
N ASN A 13 -27.56 -5.66 -16.97
CA ASN A 13 -28.26 -6.70 -17.76
C ASN A 13 -28.73 -6.49 -19.23
N GLU A 14 -28.39 -7.46 -20.07
CA GLU A 14 -29.16 -7.85 -21.28
C GLU A 14 -30.44 -8.65 -20.89
N PRO A 15 -31.41 -8.84 -21.81
CA PRO A 15 -31.38 -10.09 -22.58
C PRO A 15 -31.85 -10.02 -24.04
N ASP A 16 -31.39 -11.03 -24.79
CA ASP A 16 -31.93 -11.73 -25.99
C ASP A 16 -33.27 -11.28 -26.64
N GLY A 17 -33.31 -11.30 -27.98
CA GLY A 17 -34.54 -11.07 -28.75
C GLY A 17 -34.33 -10.85 -30.26
N THR A 18 -34.69 -11.84 -31.09
CA THR A 18 -34.66 -11.73 -32.56
C THR A 18 -35.90 -11.04 -33.14
N GLN A 19 -35.70 -10.16 -34.12
CA GLN A 19 -36.75 -9.74 -35.07
C GLN A 19 -36.19 -9.09 -36.34
N GLN A 20 -36.59 -9.62 -37.50
CA GLN A 20 -36.55 -8.91 -38.79
C GLN A 20 -37.83 -8.08 -38.96
N PRO A 21 -37.77 -6.90 -39.59
CA PRO A 21 -38.88 -6.38 -40.38
C PRO A 21 -38.77 -6.88 -41.83
N GLU A 22 -39.81 -7.56 -42.32
CA GLU A 22 -40.02 -7.81 -43.76
C GLU A 22 -40.82 -6.67 -44.41
N PRO A 23 -40.85 -6.55 -45.76
CA PRO A 23 -41.27 -5.31 -46.43
C PRO A 23 -42.77 -5.23 -46.74
N ASP A 24 -43.36 -4.05 -46.52
CA ASP A 24 -44.65 -3.66 -47.07
C ASP A 24 -44.52 -3.14 -48.53
N ALA A 25 -45.57 -3.33 -49.33
CA ALA A 25 -45.63 -3.01 -50.76
C ALA A 25 -46.93 -2.28 -51.15
N ASN A 26 -47.01 -1.81 -52.41
CA ASN A 26 -48.06 -0.97 -53.06
C ASN A 26 -48.03 0.53 -52.65
N ASN A 27 -47.81 1.49 -53.55
CA ASN A 27 -48.60 1.97 -54.73
C ASN A 27 -49.71 2.97 -54.32
N THR A 28 -50.00 4.11 -54.99
CA THR A 28 -49.49 4.83 -56.20
C THR A 28 -49.95 6.32 -56.12
N GLU A 29 -49.87 7.30 -57.05
CA GLU A 29 -49.62 7.43 -58.52
C GLU A 29 -48.87 8.76 -58.84
N GLY A 30 -48.34 8.92 -60.07
CA GLY A 30 -48.12 10.22 -60.74
C GLY A 30 -46.77 10.95 -60.48
N GLN A 31 -46.09 11.55 -61.47
CA GLN A 31 -46.35 11.63 -62.92
C GLN A 31 -45.02 11.82 -63.70
N THR A 32 -44.97 11.41 -64.97
CA THR A 32 -43.79 11.45 -65.88
C THR A 32 -43.34 12.89 -66.20
N ASP A 33 -42.05 13.19 -66.38
CA ASP A 33 -41.23 12.77 -67.55
C ASP A 33 -39.72 12.94 -67.29
N GLY A 34 -38.87 12.38 -68.18
CA GLY A 34 -37.42 12.57 -68.20
C GLY A 34 -36.63 11.42 -67.55
N GLN A 35 -36.35 10.36 -68.31
CA GLN A 35 -35.45 9.29 -67.85
C GLN A 35 -34.00 9.79 -67.72
N GLN A 36 -33.51 9.82 -66.49
CA GLN A 36 -32.12 9.50 -66.19
C GLN A 36 -32.12 8.38 -65.16
N GLU A 37 -31.63 7.20 -65.57
CA GLU A 37 -31.33 6.13 -64.62
C GLU A 37 -30.37 6.66 -63.55
N PRO A 38 -30.48 6.24 -62.27
CA PRO A 38 -29.66 6.77 -61.18
C PRO A 38 -28.20 6.35 -61.36
N LYS A 39 -27.46 7.17 -62.12
CA LYS A 39 -26.16 6.82 -62.67
C LYS A 39 -25.21 6.40 -61.58
N ALA A 40 -24.74 5.15 -61.66
CA ALA A 40 -23.95 4.52 -60.63
C ALA A 40 -22.67 5.32 -60.35
N PRO A 41 -22.15 5.31 -59.10
CA PRO A 41 -21.16 6.30 -58.67
C PRO A 41 -19.87 6.30 -59.50
N TRP A 42 -19.48 5.15 -60.06
CA TRP A 42 -18.33 5.02 -60.98
C TRP A 42 -18.52 5.75 -62.32
N GLU A 43 -19.75 5.94 -62.79
CA GLU A 43 -20.03 6.57 -64.10
C GLU A 43 -20.12 8.10 -64.04
N ARG A 44 -19.90 8.69 -62.87
CA ARG A 44 -19.87 10.14 -62.63
C ARG A 44 -18.57 10.78 -63.11
N GLU A 45 -17.46 10.02 -63.11
CA GLU A 45 -16.14 10.48 -63.57
C GLU A 45 -15.88 10.15 -65.05
N GLY A 46 -16.90 9.67 -65.78
CA GLY A 46 -16.81 9.36 -67.21
C GLY A 46 -16.06 8.06 -67.55
N GLN A 47 -15.52 7.34 -66.55
CA GLN A 47 -14.95 6.01 -66.75
C GLN A 47 -16.07 4.97 -66.86
N GLN A 48 -15.98 4.13 -67.89
CA GLN A 48 -16.86 2.96 -68.03
C GLN A 48 -16.34 1.84 -67.11
N PHE A 49 -17.24 1.13 -66.43
CA PHE A 49 -16.86 0.09 -65.48
C PHE A 49 -16.15 -1.09 -66.16
N ASP A 50 -14.87 -1.28 -65.85
CA ASP A 50 -14.12 -2.49 -66.22
C ASP A 50 -14.11 -3.50 -65.05
N PRO A 51 -14.80 -4.66 -65.18
CA PRO A 51 -14.79 -5.69 -64.16
C PRO A 51 -13.40 -6.33 -63.96
N ALA A 52 -12.51 -6.32 -64.96
CA ALA A 52 -11.17 -6.92 -64.83
C ALA A 52 -10.26 -6.08 -63.92
N THR A 53 -10.22 -4.76 -64.12
CA THR A 53 -9.50 -3.82 -63.24
C THR A 53 -10.09 -3.81 -61.83
N ALA A 54 -11.42 -3.86 -61.68
CA ALA A 54 -12.07 -3.97 -60.38
C ALA A 54 -11.67 -5.26 -59.63
N TRP A 55 -11.67 -6.41 -60.31
CA TRP A 55 -11.21 -7.68 -59.72
C TRP A 55 -9.74 -7.66 -59.31
N LYS A 56 -8.86 -7.08 -60.13
CA LYS A 56 -7.44 -6.95 -59.81
C LYS A 56 -7.21 -6.06 -58.58
N LEU A 57 -7.95 -4.97 -58.44
CA LEU A 57 -7.91 -4.13 -57.23
C LEU A 57 -8.39 -4.91 -55.99
N ILE A 58 -9.47 -5.68 -56.10
CA ILE A 58 -9.98 -6.53 -55.01
C ILE A 58 -8.95 -7.59 -54.61
N GLN A 59 -8.19 -8.17 -55.55
CA GLN A 59 -7.11 -9.09 -55.24
C GLN A 59 -5.98 -8.40 -54.46
N ASN A 60 -5.45 -7.29 -54.98
CA ASN A 60 -4.39 -6.51 -54.29
C ASN A 60 -4.82 -6.14 -52.86
N LEU A 61 -6.03 -5.61 -52.68
CA LEU A 61 -6.56 -5.22 -51.37
C LEU A 61 -6.73 -6.41 -50.41
N ARG A 62 -6.94 -7.65 -50.90
CA ARG A 62 -6.96 -8.86 -50.08
C ARG A 62 -5.55 -9.28 -49.64
N GLU A 63 -4.58 -9.22 -50.55
CA GLU A 63 -3.16 -9.52 -50.27
C GLU A 63 -2.56 -8.49 -49.28
N GLU A 64 -2.87 -7.20 -49.46
CA GLU A 64 -2.54 -6.12 -48.54
C GLU A 64 -3.21 -6.31 -47.17
N ASN A 65 -4.52 -6.64 -47.12
CA ASN A 65 -5.20 -6.94 -45.85
C ASN A 65 -4.61 -8.15 -45.12
N GLY A 66 -4.23 -9.21 -45.84
CA GLY A 66 -3.54 -10.36 -45.26
C GLY A 66 -2.19 -9.97 -44.65
N THR A 67 -1.42 -9.19 -45.40
CA THR A 67 -0.11 -8.66 -44.97
C THR A 67 -0.23 -7.73 -43.75
N LEU A 68 -1.22 -6.84 -43.74
CA LEU A 68 -1.49 -5.94 -42.62
C LEU A 68 -1.94 -6.69 -41.37
N LYS A 69 -2.83 -7.69 -41.51
CA LYS A 69 -3.24 -8.55 -40.38
C LYS A 69 -2.07 -9.33 -39.79
N HIS A 70 -1.20 -9.89 -40.62
CA HIS A 70 0.02 -10.56 -40.15
C HIS A 70 0.93 -9.60 -39.37
N ARG A 71 1.26 -8.43 -39.94
CA ARG A 71 2.10 -7.42 -39.28
C ARG A 71 1.48 -6.91 -37.98
N ASN A 72 0.16 -6.75 -37.92
CA ASN A 72 -0.53 -6.28 -36.72
C ASN A 72 -0.54 -7.33 -35.60
N GLY A 73 -0.65 -8.61 -35.94
CA GLY A 73 -0.43 -9.71 -34.99
C GLY A 73 1.01 -9.73 -34.45
N GLU A 74 1.99 -9.69 -35.35
CA GLU A 74 3.41 -9.65 -35.00
C GLU A 74 3.78 -8.44 -34.11
N LEU A 75 3.16 -7.28 -34.32
CA LEU A 75 3.30 -6.09 -33.47
C LEU A 75 2.61 -6.24 -32.11
N ALA A 76 1.45 -6.90 -32.05
CA ALA A 76 0.77 -7.18 -30.78
C ALA A 76 1.56 -8.16 -29.91
N ASP A 77 2.11 -9.24 -30.50
CA ASP A 77 2.98 -10.20 -29.82
C ASP A 77 4.26 -9.53 -29.31
N LYS A 78 4.86 -8.63 -30.12
CA LYS A 78 6.02 -7.83 -29.71
C LYS A 78 5.69 -6.87 -28.56
N ASN A 79 4.55 -6.18 -28.61
CA ASN A 79 4.13 -5.29 -27.51
C ASN A 79 3.95 -6.06 -26.20
N ARG A 80 3.28 -7.22 -26.23
CA ARG A 80 3.17 -8.10 -25.04
C ARG A 80 4.56 -8.48 -24.52
N ALA A 81 5.46 -8.94 -25.38
CA ALA A 81 6.81 -9.31 -24.96
C ALA A 81 7.61 -8.13 -24.36
N TYR A 82 7.40 -6.89 -24.84
CA TYR A 82 7.98 -5.69 -24.23
C TYR A 82 7.32 -5.33 -22.89
N GLU A 83 6.01 -5.50 -22.75
CA GLU A 83 5.28 -5.27 -21.50
C GLU A 83 5.69 -6.27 -20.42
N ASP A 84 5.74 -7.57 -20.75
CA ASP A 84 6.21 -8.64 -19.86
C ASP A 84 7.68 -8.40 -19.45
N ALA A 85 8.57 -8.09 -20.39
CA ALA A 85 9.98 -7.80 -20.11
C ALA A 85 10.12 -6.58 -19.18
N LYS A 86 9.41 -5.49 -19.47
CA LYS A 86 9.39 -4.29 -18.62
C LYS A 86 8.87 -4.59 -17.22
N LEU A 87 7.84 -5.43 -17.09
CA LEU A 87 7.31 -5.84 -15.79
C LEU A 87 8.41 -6.54 -14.96
N THR A 88 9.09 -7.54 -15.54
CA THR A 88 10.19 -8.24 -14.86
C THR A 88 11.39 -7.35 -14.52
N GLU A 89 11.67 -6.31 -15.33
CA GLU A 89 12.70 -5.31 -15.02
C GLU A 89 12.28 -4.40 -13.87
N THR A 90 11.00 -3.99 -13.80
CA THR A 90 10.48 -3.22 -12.65
C THR A 90 10.44 -4.04 -11.36
N GLU A 91 10.04 -5.31 -11.41
CA GLU A 91 10.11 -6.22 -10.25
C GLU A 91 11.55 -6.44 -9.78
N LYS A 92 12.50 -6.53 -10.71
CA LYS A 92 13.92 -6.68 -10.37
C LYS A 92 14.48 -5.41 -9.74
N THR A 93 14.27 -4.25 -10.36
CA THR A 93 14.78 -2.97 -9.82
C THR A 93 14.13 -2.62 -8.47
N GLN A 94 12.86 -2.97 -8.25
CA GLN A 94 12.22 -2.87 -6.93
C GLN A 94 12.89 -3.80 -5.90
N ARG A 95 13.13 -5.08 -6.23
CA ARG A 95 13.83 -6.04 -5.35
C ARG A 95 15.25 -5.58 -5.00
N ASP A 96 16.00 -5.11 -5.99
CA ASP A 96 17.38 -4.63 -5.82
C ASP A 96 17.40 -3.34 -4.93
N LEU A 97 16.37 -2.48 -5.06
CA LEU A 97 16.15 -1.30 -4.21
C LEU A 97 15.75 -1.68 -2.77
N ASP A 98 14.88 -2.66 -2.58
CA ASP A 98 14.48 -3.14 -1.25
C ASP A 98 15.65 -3.83 -0.52
N GLU A 99 16.50 -4.57 -1.25
CA GLU A 99 17.74 -5.14 -0.69
C GLU A 99 18.76 -4.03 -0.32
N ALA A 100 18.86 -2.98 -1.14
CA ALA A 100 19.69 -1.81 -0.82
C ALA A 100 19.19 -1.06 0.43
N ASN A 101 17.88 -0.83 0.53
CA ASN A 101 17.26 -0.20 1.71
C ASN A 101 17.46 -1.04 2.98
N GLN A 102 17.33 -2.37 2.90
CA GLN A 102 17.63 -3.26 4.02
C GLN A 102 19.10 -3.22 4.45
N LYS A 103 20.04 -3.10 3.51
CA LYS A 103 21.48 -2.91 3.83
C LYS A 103 21.74 -1.57 4.50
N ILE A 104 21.12 -0.49 4.03
CA ILE A 104 21.22 0.85 4.64
C ILE A 104 20.69 0.81 6.07
N ALA A 105 19.46 0.32 6.29
CA ALA A 105 18.85 0.27 7.62
C ALA A 105 19.68 -0.56 8.63
N ARG A 106 20.32 -1.65 8.19
CA ARG A 106 21.25 -2.43 9.03
C ARG A 106 22.50 -1.63 9.39
N LEU A 107 23.13 -0.97 8.40
CA LEU A 107 24.33 -0.13 8.62
C LEU A 107 24.04 1.11 9.49
N GLU A 108 22.84 1.66 9.41
CA GLU A 108 22.37 2.76 10.27
C GLU A 108 22.14 2.29 11.71
N ALA A 109 21.51 1.12 11.90
CA ALA A 109 21.36 0.49 13.21
C ALA A 109 22.73 0.12 13.84
N ASP A 110 23.67 -0.37 13.05
CA ASP A 110 25.07 -0.60 13.49
C ASP A 110 25.77 0.70 13.86
N ASN A 111 25.55 1.79 13.11
CA ASN A 111 26.08 3.12 13.44
C ASN A 111 25.53 3.64 14.76
N ALA A 112 24.21 3.55 14.95
CA ALA A 112 23.51 3.95 16.17
C ALA A 112 24.02 3.19 17.40
N TRP A 113 24.22 1.88 17.25
CA TRP A 113 24.79 1.05 18.31
C TRP A 113 26.24 1.45 18.64
N ASN A 114 27.09 1.66 17.64
CA ASN A 114 28.47 2.11 17.85
C ASN A 114 28.55 3.50 18.48
N ARG A 115 27.63 4.42 18.16
CA ARG A 115 27.50 5.73 18.82
C ARG A 115 27.06 5.60 20.27
N ALA A 116 26.10 4.72 20.55
CA ALA A 116 25.65 4.44 21.92
C ALA A 116 26.79 3.86 22.78
N LEU A 117 27.58 2.91 22.27
CA LEU A 117 28.78 2.40 22.93
C LEU A 117 29.82 3.52 23.20
N ALA A 118 30.06 4.40 22.22
CA ALA A 118 30.98 5.53 22.38
C ALA A 118 30.49 6.58 23.41
N ALA A 119 29.18 6.77 23.53
CA ALA A 119 28.56 7.67 24.51
C ALA A 119 28.44 7.05 25.92
N HIS A 120 28.40 5.71 26.01
CA HIS A 120 28.11 4.97 27.23
C HIS A 120 29.11 3.81 27.44
N PRO A 121 30.33 4.09 27.92
CA PRO A 121 31.38 3.08 28.10
C PRO A 121 31.09 2.03 29.19
N GLN A 122 29.94 2.13 29.86
CA GLN A 122 29.40 1.07 30.73
C GLN A 122 28.55 0.02 30.00
N LEU A 123 28.30 0.18 28.70
CA LEU A 123 27.66 -0.83 27.84
C LEU A 123 28.74 -1.68 27.16
N THR A 124 28.47 -2.97 26.97
CA THR A 124 29.34 -3.90 26.23
C THR A 124 28.65 -4.40 24.95
N ALA A 125 29.34 -5.17 24.11
CA ALA A 125 28.78 -5.65 22.85
C ALA A 125 27.57 -6.59 23.06
N GLU A 126 27.55 -7.30 24.18
CA GLU A 126 26.51 -8.24 24.63
C GLU A 126 25.19 -7.54 24.96
N ASP A 127 25.23 -6.27 25.42
CA ASP A 127 24.03 -5.47 25.70
C ASP A 127 23.17 -5.18 24.46
N ARG A 128 23.69 -5.42 23.25
CA ARG A 128 22.98 -5.22 21.99
C ARG A 128 21.69 -6.04 21.93
N GLU A 129 21.68 -7.26 22.45
CA GLU A 129 20.49 -8.12 22.48
C GLU A 129 19.37 -7.52 23.35
N LEU A 130 19.73 -6.85 24.45
CA LEU A 130 18.79 -6.20 25.37
C LEU A 130 18.22 -4.89 24.80
N VAL A 131 18.92 -4.26 23.85
CA VAL A 131 18.47 -3.07 23.12
C VAL A 131 17.57 -3.45 21.94
N GLY A 132 17.92 -4.52 21.21
CA GLY A 132 17.14 -5.07 20.10
C GLY A 132 17.05 -4.14 18.88
N GLU A 133 16.26 -4.55 17.89
CA GLU A 133 16.12 -3.83 16.61
C GLU A 133 15.15 -2.64 16.70
N GLY A 134 15.35 -1.64 15.83
CA GLY A 134 14.57 -0.41 15.75
C GLY A 134 15.23 0.62 14.84
N THR A 135 14.68 1.83 14.79
CA THR A 135 15.35 2.97 14.13
C THR A 135 16.58 3.42 14.94
N PRO A 136 17.54 4.15 14.34
CA PRO A 136 18.72 4.66 15.04
C PRO A 136 18.42 5.35 16.38
N GLU A 137 17.39 6.20 16.41
CA GLU A 137 16.99 6.96 17.59
C GLU A 137 16.40 6.05 18.68
N GLN A 138 15.72 4.97 18.28
CA GLN A 138 15.20 3.98 19.22
C GLN A 138 16.33 3.14 19.82
N ILE A 139 17.33 2.78 19.02
CA ILE A 139 18.52 2.05 19.48
C ILE A 139 19.30 2.91 20.49
N GLU A 140 19.60 4.16 20.13
CA GLU A 140 20.29 5.12 21.01
C GLU A 140 19.48 5.39 22.30
N ALA A 141 18.17 5.62 22.22
CA ALA A 141 17.33 5.87 23.40
C ALA A 141 17.17 4.65 24.32
N ARG A 142 17.07 3.43 23.77
CA ARG A 142 17.02 2.18 24.56
C ARG A 142 18.38 1.90 25.21
N ALA A 143 19.48 2.12 24.48
CA ALA A 143 20.83 1.97 25.01
C ALA A 143 21.11 2.97 26.14
N ALA A 144 20.75 4.24 25.98
CA ALA A 144 20.86 5.25 27.04
C ALA A 144 20.04 4.87 28.30
N LYS A 145 18.85 4.28 28.12
CA LYS A 145 18.02 3.77 29.21
C LYS A 145 18.63 2.57 29.94
N LEU A 146 19.39 1.72 29.24
CA LEU A 146 20.15 0.61 29.82
C LEU A 146 21.40 1.12 30.56
N ALA A 147 22.17 2.02 29.93
CA ALA A 147 23.33 2.69 30.50
C ALA A 147 23.01 3.44 31.80
N ALA A 148 21.84 4.07 31.87
CA ALA A 148 21.32 4.73 33.08
C ALA A 148 20.94 3.73 34.19
N ARG A 149 20.43 2.53 33.84
CA ARG A 149 20.15 1.46 34.81
C ARG A 149 21.45 0.94 35.45
N TYR A 150 22.49 0.70 34.65
CA TYR A 150 23.79 0.26 35.18
C TYR A 150 24.43 1.33 36.08
N ALA A 151 24.35 2.61 35.74
CA ALA A 151 24.80 3.71 36.61
C ALA A 151 24.01 3.77 37.93
N ALA A 152 22.69 3.59 37.89
CA ALA A 152 21.84 3.54 39.09
C ALA A 152 22.13 2.30 39.96
N GLN A 153 22.43 1.15 39.34
CA GLN A 153 22.76 -0.10 40.05
C GLN A 153 24.15 -0.03 40.70
N ALA A 154 25.15 0.55 40.03
CA ALA A 154 26.48 0.77 40.61
C ALA A 154 26.43 1.71 41.82
N THR A 155 25.70 2.83 41.71
CA THR A 155 25.53 3.78 42.83
C THR A 155 24.69 3.20 43.98
N ALA A 156 23.73 2.31 43.69
CA ALA A 156 23.00 1.56 44.73
C ALA A 156 23.91 0.56 45.47
N GLN A 157 24.79 -0.17 44.78
CA GLN A 157 25.75 -1.09 45.41
C GLN A 157 26.80 -0.37 46.27
N GLN A 158 27.23 0.83 45.87
CA GLN A 158 28.17 1.64 46.66
C GLN A 158 27.56 2.22 47.95
N LYS A 159 26.23 2.17 48.12
CA LYS A 159 25.56 2.64 49.33
C LYS A 159 25.28 1.46 50.28
N PRO A 160 26.10 1.25 51.35
CA PRO A 160 25.93 0.11 52.25
C PRO A 160 24.60 0.20 53.00
N THR A 161 23.59 -0.50 52.48
CA THR A 161 22.24 -0.55 53.03
C THR A 161 22.22 -1.53 54.20
N ASN A 162 22.89 -1.15 55.29
CA ASN A 162 22.98 -1.95 56.52
C ASN A 162 21.55 -2.26 57.02
N PRO A 163 21.12 -3.54 57.05
CA PRO A 163 19.75 -3.89 57.41
C PRO A 163 19.41 -3.52 58.86
N ALA A 164 20.40 -3.42 59.75
CA ALA A 164 20.21 -2.98 61.14
C ALA A 164 19.66 -1.54 61.24
N ASN A 165 19.87 -0.70 60.23
CA ASN A 165 19.37 0.68 60.20
C ASN A 165 17.96 0.80 59.62
N ARG A 166 17.33 -0.29 59.15
CA ARG A 166 16.04 -0.23 58.42
C ARG A 166 14.82 -0.01 59.31
N ALA A 167 14.84 -0.45 60.57
CA ALA A 167 13.74 -0.21 61.51
C ALA A 167 14.16 -0.27 62.98
N LYS A 168 13.73 0.72 63.77
CA LYS A 168 13.31 0.46 65.15
C LYS A 168 11.88 -0.07 65.06
N PRO A 169 11.57 -1.33 65.46
CA PRO A 169 10.23 -1.87 65.31
C PRO A 169 9.27 -1.25 66.35
N THR A 170 8.62 -0.15 65.99
CA THR A 170 7.41 0.37 66.67
C THR A 170 6.21 -0.53 66.34
N GLY A 171 6.29 -1.79 66.76
CA GLY A 171 5.41 -2.87 66.35
C GLY A 171 5.43 -4.00 67.37
N GLY A 172 5.16 -3.67 68.64
CA GLY A 172 5.15 -4.58 69.76
C GLY A 172 4.17 -4.11 70.83
N MET A 173 2.87 -4.29 70.57
CA MET A 173 1.83 -3.96 71.54
C MET A 173 1.81 -5.06 72.61
N ASP A 174 2.27 -4.71 73.80
CA ASP A 174 2.46 -5.62 74.93
C ASP A 174 1.12 -6.29 75.33
N PRO A 175 0.95 -7.62 75.14
CA PRO A 175 -0.31 -8.30 75.38
C PRO A 175 -0.67 -8.43 76.86
N THR A 176 0.24 -8.07 77.79
CA THR A 176 -0.05 -8.03 79.23
C THR A 176 -0.70 -6.71 79.66
N LYS A 177 -0.67 -5.68 78.80
CA LYS A 177 -1.31 -4.39 79.08
C LYS A 177 -2.74 -4.41 78.54
N PRO A 178 -3.77 -4.14 79.38
CA PRO A 178 -5.14 -4.03 78.89
C PRO A 178 -5.28 -2.79 78.02
N SER A 179 -5.18 -2.97 76.71
CA SER A 179 -5.59 -1.97 75.72
C SER A 179 -7.08 -1.72 75.91
N ARG A 180 -7.43 -0.67 76.66
CA ARG A 180 -8.80 -0.18 76.71
C ARG A 180 -9.19 0.21 75.28
N PRO A 181 -10.21 -0.40 74.65
CA PRO A 181 -10.74 0.16 73.43
C PRO A 181 -11.26 1.56 73.76
N SER A 182 -10.91 2.55 72.93
CA SER A 182 -11.51 3.89 73.03
C SER A 182 -13.00 3.76 72.68
N ASP A 183 -13.79 3.64 73.72
CA ASP A 183 -15.24 3.47 73.66
C ASP A 183 -15.83 4.81 73.23
N TRP A 184 -16.12 4.94 71.93
CA TRP A 184 -16.51 6.19 71.26
C TRP A 184 -17.71 6.89 71.91
N MET A 185 -18.55 6.16 72.65
CA MET A 185 -19.61 6.75 73.47
C MET A 185 -19.07 7.60 74.62
N ARG A 186 -17.97 7.21 75.30
CA ARG A 186 -17.33 8.03 76.34
C ARG A 186 -16.63 9.24 75.75
N ASP A 187 -15.86 9.04 74.68
CA ASP A 187 -15.15 10.12 73.97
C ASP A 187 -16.13 11.20 73.48
N ALA A 188 -17.37 10.83 73.12
CA ALA A 188 -18.42 11.77 72.75
C ALA A 188 -19.06 12.55 73.93
N PHE A 189 -18.91 12.08 75.18
CA PHE A 189 -19.36 12.81 76.38
C PHE A 189 -18.22 13.63 77.00
N ASP A 190 -16.99 13.13 76.99
CA ASP A 190 -15.83 13.76 77.64
C ASP A 190 -15.26 14.97 76.84
N ASN A 191 -15.63 15.15 75.56
CA ASN A 191 -15.17 16.24 74.68
C ASN A 191 -16.21 17.37 74.46
N ASN A 192 -17.15 17.60 75.40
CA ASN A 192 -18.22 18.61 75.24
C ASN A 192 -18.44 19.48 76.49
N ASP A 193 -17.36 19.95 77.11
CA ASP A 193 -17.30 21.08 78.07
C ASP A 193 -16.16 22.04 77.67
#